data_AF-A0A9X0CWI3-F1
#
_entry.id   AF-A0A9X0CWI3-F1
#
_cell.length_a   1.000
_cell.length_b   1.000
_cell.length_c   1.000
_cell.angle_alpha   90.00
_cell.angle_beta   90.00
_cell.angle_gamma   90.00
#
_symmetry.space_group_name_H-M   'P 1'
#
loop_
_entity.id
_entity.type
_entity.pdbx_description
1 polymer ?
#
loop_
_entity_poly.entity_id
_entity_poly.type
_entity_poly.pdbx_seq_one_letter_code
_entity_poly.pdbx_strand_id
1 'polypeptide(L)'
;MGKSTEEKLFYYIKTGKLHRVRSLFKKYEPSYLTGIVDRQGRTPLHACCLLGDDAIMRLLLKNGADTGITDRDGNTPIHFALKYAIQTVRFSAFDDLIVPLLKACSRHVLDMENNEGKTAKEYVADLKRAYAQRREDREAERKQQWREEHEDMSNKEDFKSGKENYSLRQTKRITESYDDWAERIIHERRRKTTSGKQQKTEENKQHQQQEQKARERTQKLEKEHEAYITRMSIKRQKLKLSSLLTGYENQCQAIFCSNSTTNLKFIDLPWPSGGDTKEMIDLVMKWSELKTAGDDRKKFLKEQQVRWHPDKFLQKCGNRLHFEDREKIIEQVKELSQEINALLEGEF
;
A
#
# COMPACT_ATOMS: atom_id res chain seq x y z
N MET A 1 8.25 -47.35 3.63
CA MET A 1 6.97 -46.90 3.04
C MET A 1 7.08 -45.40 2.76
N GLY A 2 7.09 -45.01 1.48
CA GLY A 2 7.23 -43.59 1.12
C GLY A 2 5.95 -42.83 1.47
N LYS A 3 6.06 -41.74 2.24
CA LYS A 3 4.92 -40.84 2.52
C LYS A 3 4.21 -40.47 1.22
N SER A 4 2.88 -40.57 1.21
CA SER A 4 2.04 -40.19 0.08
C SER A 4 2.30 -38.73 -0.29
N THR A 5 2.07 -38.35 -1.56
CA THR A 5 2.19 -36.96 -2.05
C THR A 5 1.35 -35.99 -1.23
N GLU A 6 0.15 -36.44 -0.83
CA GLU A 6 -0.80 -35.74 0.04
C GLU A 6 -0.21 -35.49 1.44
N GLU A 7 0.32 -36.53 2.08
CA GLU A 7 0.96 -36.45 3.39
C GLU A 7 2.19 -35.53 3.38
N LYS A 8 2.96 -35.54 2.27
CA LYS A 8 4.10 -34.64 2.08
C LYS A 8 3.65 -33.19 1.96
N LEU A 9 2.57 -32.91 1.22
CA LEU A 9 2.03 -31.56 1.08
C LEU A 9 1.59 -31.01 2.43
N PHE A 10 0.74 -31.72 3.17
CA PHE A 10 0.30 -31.29 4.50
C PHE A 10 1.46 -31.18 5.49
N TYR A 11 2.45 -32.07 5.41
CA TYR A 11 3.65 -31.97 6.23
C TYR A 11 4.48 -30.70 5.92
N TYR A 12 4.62 -30.32 4.64
CA TYR A 12 5.33 -29.09 4.28
C TYR A 12 4.58 -27.83 4.68
N ILE A 13 3.24 -27.85 4.63
CA ILE A 13 2.40 -26.74 5.11
C ILE A 13 2.51 -26.61 6.63
N LYS A 14 2.38 -27.72 7.37
CA LYS A 14 2.55 -27.75 8.84
C LYS A 14 3.92 -27.28 9.31
N THR A 15 4.94 -27.41 8.47
CA THR A 15 6.32 -27.00 8.79
C THR A 15 6.71 -25.65 8.17
N GLY A 16 5.79 -24.94 7.49
CA GLY A 16 6.05 -23.64 6.87
C GLY A 16 7.07 -23.66 5.72
N LYS A 17 7.31 -24.83 5.10
CA LYS A 17 8.35 -24.99 4.06
C LYS A 17 7.85 -24.56 2.69
N LEU A 18 7.66 -23.27 2.48
CA LEU A 18 7.16 -22.66 1.24
C LEU A 18 7.88 -23.15 -0.03
N HIS A 19 9.22 -23.23 0.01
CA HIS A 19 10.02 -23.66 -1.14
C HIS A 19 9.70 -25.10 -1.58
N ARG A 20 9.41 -26.00 -0.63
CA ARG A 20 9.02 -27.38 -0.93
C ARG A 20 7.61 -27.46 -1.50
N VAL A 21 6.69 -26.64 -0.98
CA VAL A 21 5.34 -26.50 -1.54
C VAL A 21 5.42 -26.01 -2.98
N ARG A 22 6.20 -24.96 -3.27
CA ARG A 22 6.46 -24.50 -4.65
C ARG A 22 7.03 -25.59 -5.55
N SER A 23 7.96 -26.39 -5.03
CA SER A 23 8.53 -27.50 -5.78
C SER A 23 7.51 -28.59 -6.09
N LEU A 24 6.53 -28.84 -5.21
CA LEU A 24 5.44 -29.77 -5.48
C LEU A 24 4.51 -29.24 -6.57
N PHE A 25 4.14 -27.96 -6.53
CA PHE A 25 3.34 -27.31 -7.57
C PHE A 25 4.02 -27.23 -8.94
N LYS A 26 5.35 -27.34 -9.00
CA LYS A 26 6.10 -27.49 -10.27
C LYS A 26 6.09 -28.91 -10.81
N LYS A 27 5.91 -29.91 -9.94
CA LYS A 27 6.04 -31.34 -10.27
C LYS A 27 4.69 -32.00 -10.56
N TYR A 28 3.61 -31.50 -9.98
CA TYR A 28 2.27 -32.03 -10.10
C TYR A 28 1.30 -30.95 -10.58
N GLU A 29 0.21 -31.36 -11.22
CA GLU A 29 -0.86 -30.46 -11.67
C GLU A 29 -1.43 -29.66 -10.48
N PRO A 30 -1.53 -28.32 -10.59
CA PRO A 30 -2.03 -27.46 -9.51
C PRO A 30 -3.43 -27.85 -9.04
N SER A 31 -4.32 -28.22 -9.96
CA SER A 31 -5.70 -28.62 -9.67
C SER A 31 -5.82 -29.89 -8.84
N TYR A 32 -4.88 -30.83 -9.02
CA TYR A 32 -4.85 -32.05 -8.20
C TYR A 32 -4.44 -31.70 -6.77
N LEU A 33 -3.41 -30.86 -6.59
CA LEU A 33 -2.87 -30.54 -5.27
C LEU A 33 -3.81 -29.68 -4.42
N THR A 34 -4.58 -28.77 -5.01
CA THR A 34 -5.48 -27.86 -4.28
C THR A 34 -6.73 -28.55 -3.75
N GLY A 35 -7.19 -29.63 -4.40
CA GLY A 35 -8.38 -30.41 -4.03
C GLY A 35 -8.13 -31.55 -3.05
N ILE A 36 -6.89 -31.82 -2.64
CA ILE A 36 -6.57 -32.90 -1.69
C ILE A 36 -7.18 -32.58 -0.33
N VAL A 37 -7.79 -33.56 0.33
CA VAL A 37 -8.30 -33.42 1.68
C VAL A 37 -7.53 -34.30 2.66
N ASP A 38 -7.33 -33.81 3.89
CA ASP A 38 -6.80 -34.62 4.97
C ASP A 38 -7.88 -35.53 5.61
N ARG A 39 -7.51 -36.25 6.67
CA ARG A 39 -8.44 -37.13 7.40
C ARG A 39 -9.61 -36.40 8.03
N GLN A 40 -9.56 -35.08 8.15
CA GLN A 40 -10.62 -34.21 8.68
C GLN A 40 -11.42 -33.54 7.56
N GLY A 41 -11.18 -33.88 6.29
CA GLY A 41 -11.82 -33.21 5.15
C GLY A 41 -11.21 -31.85 4.84
N ARG A 42 -10.06 -31.50 5.42
CA ARG A 42 -9.47 -30.17 5.27
C ARG A 42 -8.59 -30.11 4.04
N THR A 43 -8.81 -29.10 3.22
CA THR A 43 -7.96 -28.79 2.06
C THR A 43 -6.64 -28.15 2.50
N PRO A 44 -5.62 -28.03 1.62
CA PRO A 44 -4.39 -27.32 1.94
C PRO A 44 -4.63 -25.88 2.36
N LEU A 45 -5.71 -25.26 1.85
CA LEU A 45 -6.11 -23.89 2.18
C LEU A 45 -6.62 -23.80 3.62
N HIS A 46 -7.38 -24.78 4.12
CA HIS A 46 -7.73 -24.87 5.54
C HIS A 46 -6.48 -24.96 6.42
N ALA A 47 -5.52 -25.80 6.02
CA ALA A 47 -4.29 -26.02 6.79
C ALA A 47 -3.42 -24.76 6.89
N CYS A 48 -3.27 -23.97 5.83
CA CYS A 48 -2.52 -22.71 5.91
C CYS A 48 -3.27 -21.63 6.71
N CYS A 49 -4.60 -21.56 6.59
CA CYS A 49 -5.42 -20.62 7.36
C CYS A 49 -5.39 -20.92 8.87
N LEU A 50 -5.34 -22.20 9.25
CA LEU A 50 -5.18 -22.62 10.65
C LEU A 50 -3.81 -22.21 11.23
N LEU A 51 -2.77 -22.16 10.41
CA LEU A 51 -1.41 -21.81 10.81
C LEU A 51 -1.10 -20.31 10.64
N GLY A 52 -1.96 -19.57 9.95
CA GLY A 52 -1.74 -18.17 9.60
C GLY A 52 -0.58 -17.94 8.63
N ASP A 53 -0.25 -18.91 7.76
CA ASP A 53 0.83 -18.77 6.77
C ASP A 53 0.30 -18.08 5.50
N ASP A 54 0.47 -16.76 5.45
CA ASP A 54 -0.03 -15.92 4.35
C ASP A 54 0.70 -16.21 3.02
N ALA A 55 1.98 -16.58 3.09
CA ALA A 55 2.79 -16.86 1.90
C ALA A 55 2.33 -18.15 1.21
N ILE A 56 2.06 -19.21 1.97
CA ILE A 56 1.49 -20.45 1.43
C ILE A 56 0.04 -20.21 0.99
N MET A 57 -0.76 -19.47 1.75
CA MET A 57 -2.14 -19.13 1.38
C MET A 57 -2.20 -18.42 0.01
N ARG A 58 -1.41 -17.37 -0.20
CA ARG A 58 -1.36 -16.64 -1.48
C ARG A 58 -0.93 -17.54 -2.64
N LEU A 59 -0.02 -18.49 -2.39
CA LEU A 59 0.39 -19.46 -3.39
C LEU A 59 -0.75 -20.41 -3.76
N LEU A 60 -1.51 -20.90 -2.79
CA LEU A 60 -2.66 -21.78 -3.04
C LEU A 60 -3.77 -21.05 -3.80
N LEU A 61 -4.10 -19.82 -3.39
CA LEU A 61 -5.10 -18.98 -4.09
C LEU A 61 -4.68 -18.68 -5.53
N LYS A 62 -3.40 -18.38 -5.78
CA LYS A 62 -2.88 -18.14 -7.14
C LYS A 62 -3.02 -19.37 -8.04
N ASN A 63 -2.98 -20.57 -7.45
CA ASN A 63 -3.14 -21.83 -8.15
C ASN A 63 -4.61 -22.31 -8.22
N GLY A 64 -5.58 -21.43 -7.95
CA GLY A 64 -7.00 -21.74 -8.09
C GLY A 64 -7.56 -22.63 -6.98
N ALA A 65 -7.01 -22.56 -5.76
CA ALA A 65 -7.58 -23.28 -4.63
C ALA A 65 -9.01 -22.80 -4.34
N ASP A 66 -9.95 -23.75 -4.25
CA ASP A 66 -11.33 -23.46 -3.94
C ASP A 66 -11.49 -23.04 -2.46
N THR A 67 -12.14 -21.91 -2.26
CA THR A 67 -12.40 -21.31 -0.95
C THR A 67 -13.73 -21.77 -0.34
N GLY A 68 -14.60 -22.43 -1.13
CA GLY A 68 -15.95 -22.82 -0.72
C GLY A 68 -16.05 -24.21 -0.08
N ILE A 69 -14.96 -24.99 -0.09
CA ILE A 69 -14.97 -26.35 0.46
C ILE A 69 -15.07 -26.28 1.99
N THR A 70 -15.94 -27.10 2.59
CA THR A 70 -16.09 -27.24 4.04
C THR A 70 -15.34 -28.48 4.54
N ASP A 71 -14.80 -28.39 5.76
CA ASP A 71 -14.30 -29.57 6.46
C ASP A 71 -15.43 -30.36 7.14
N ARG A 72 -15.09 -31.43 7.87
CA ARG A 72 -16.08 -32.27 8.58
C ARG A 72 -16.93 -31.51 9.61
N ASP A 73 -16.41 -30.40 10.12
CA ASP A 73 -17.09 -29.56 11.10
C ASP A 73 -17.90 -28.44 10.42
N GLY A 74 -18.04 -28.49 9.08
CA GLY A 74 -18.72 -27.46 8.29
C GLY A 74 -17.91 -26.17 8.18
N ASN A 75 -16.67 -26.13 8.65
CA ASN A 75 -15.86 -24.93 8.61
C ASN A 75 -15.24 -24.76 7.22
N THR A 76 -15.39 -23.57 6.64
CA THR A 76 -14.66 -23.15 5.45
C THR A 76 -13.27 -22.60 5.81
N PRO A 77 -12.34 -22.41 4.86
CA PRO A 77 -11.01 -21.86 5.14
C PRO A 77 -11.04 -20.49 5.83
N ILE A 78 -12.06 -19.66 5.54
CA ILE A 78 -12.22 -18.35 6.17
C ILE A 78 -12.60 -18.44 7.65
N HIS A 79 -13.37 -19.47 8.07
CA HIS A 79 -13.64 -19.72 9.48
C HIS A 79 -12.34 -19.99 10.25
N PHE A 80 -11.43 -20.79 9.68
CA PHE A 80 -10.11 -21.04 10.27
C PHE A 80 -9.25 -19.78 10.34
N ALA A 81 -9.20 -19.00 9.26
CA ALA A 81 -8.40 -17.77 9.22
C ALA A 81 -8.88 -16.76 10.27
N LEU A 82 -10.20 -16.59 10.41
CA LEU A 82 -10.80 -15.70 11.41
C LEU A 82 -10.56 -16.21 12.83
N LYS A 83 -10.74 -17.51 13.07
CA LYS A 83 -10.44 -18.12 14.38
C LYS A 83 -8.97 -17.92 14.77
N TYR A 84 -8.04 -18.11 13.83
CA TYR A 84 -6.62 -17.84 14.06
C TYR A 84 -6.35 -16.36 14.38
N ALA A 85 -6.97 -15.44 13.64
CA ALA A 85 -6.83 -14.01 13.89
C ALA A 85 -7.38 -13.59 15.26
N ILE A 86 -8.51 -14.16 15.70
CA ILE A 86 -9.09 -13.91 17.03
C ILE A 86 -8.17 -14.46 18.12
N GLN A 87 -7.64 -15.66 17.95
CA GLN A 87 -6.76 -16.29 18.96
C GLN A 87 -5.41 -15.59 19.11
N THR A 88 -4.84 -15.09 18.01
CA THR A 88 -3.51 -14.45 18.02
C THR A 88 -3.56 -12.94 18.29
N VAL A 89 -4.73 -12.30 18.16
CA VAL A 89 -4.97 -10.84 18.32
C VAL A 89 -3.91 -10.01 17.57
N ARG A 90 -3.43 -10.51 16.43
CA ARG A 90 -2.37 -9.90 15.65
C ARG A 90 -2.98 -9.05 14.55
N PHE A 91 -2.95 -7.72 14.71
CA PHE A 91 -3.51 -6.76 13.75
C PHE A 91 -3.08 -7.01 12.29
N SER A 92 -1.84 -7.45 12.05
CA SER A 92 -1.35 -7.77 10.71
C SER A 92 -2.04 -8.99 10.08
N ALA A 93 -2.54 -9.94 10.88
CA ALA A 93 -3.24 -11.12 10.38
C ALA A 93 -4.55 -10.75 9.65
N PHE A 94 -5.17 -9.61 9.97
CA PHE A 94 -6.35 -9.15 9.26
C PHE A 94 -6.03 -8.77 7.82
N ASP A 95 -5.00 -7.93 7.62
CA ASP A 95 -4.61 -7.44 6.29
C ASP A 95 -3.88 -8.52 5.48
N ASP A 96 -3.11 -9.39 6.13
CA ASP A 96 -2.27 -10.38 5.45
C ASP A 96 -3.02 -11.65 5.10
N LEU A 97 -3.97 -12.10 5.94
CA LEU A 97 -4.72 -13.34 5.75
C LEU A 97 -6.18 -13.11 5.34
N ILE A 98 -6.91 -12.26 6.06
CA ILE A 98 -8.36 -12.12 5.87
C ILE A 98 -8.68 -11.35 4.58
N VAL A 99 -8.02 -10.22 4.33
CA VAL A 99 -8.31 -9.39 3.14
C VAL A 99 -8.06 -10.13 1.81
N PRO A 100 -6.92 -10.84 1.62
CA PRO A 100 -6.68 -11.57 0.37
C PRO A 100 -7.65 -12.74 0.19
N LEU A 101 -8.00 -13.42 1.28
CA LEU A 101 -8.96 -14.51 1.24
C LEU A 101 -10.36 -13.98 0.90
N LEU A 102 -10.80 -12.90 1.54
CA LEU A 102 -12.09 -12.25 1.28
C LEU A 102 -12.20 -11.75 -0.17
N LYS A 103 -11.11 -11.24 -0.74
CA LYS A 103 -11.07 -10.82 -2.15
C LYS A 103 -11.18 -12.00 -3.12
N ALA A 104 -10.66 -13.17 -2.73
CA ALA A 104 -10.74 -14.39 -3.54
C ALA A 104 -12.07 -15.13 -3.36
N CYS A 105 -12.77 -14.93 -2.24
CA CYS A 105 -14.04 -15.59 -1.94
C CYS A 105 -15.23 -14.97 -2.69
N SER A 106 -16.15 -15.83 -3.15
CA SER A 106 -17.50 -15.44 -3.58
C SER A 106 -18.38 -15.11 -2.36
N ARG A 107 -19.28 -14.11 -2.49
CA ARG A 107 -20.14 -13.61 -1.40
C ARG A 107 -20.91 -14.71 -0.66
N HIS A 108 -21.33 -15.75 -1.38
CA HIS A 108 -22.03 -16.93 -0.84
C HIS A 108 -21.25 -17.69 0.24
N VAL A 109 -19.91 -17.67 0.18
CA VAL A 109 -19.05 -18.39 1.14
C VAL A 109 -19.09 -17.76 2.54
N LEU A 110 -19.47 -16.48 2.63
CA LEU A 110 -19.56 -15.75 3.89
C LEU A 110 -20.85 -16.04 4.67
N ASP A 111 -21.86 -16.58 3.99
CA ASP A 111 -23.17 -16.89 4.54
C ASP A 111 -23.30 -18.38 4.94
N MET A 112 -22.28 -19.18 4.69
CA MET A 112 -22.28 -20.59 5.11
C MET A 112 -22.05 -20.70 6.62
N GLU A 113 -22.96 -21.41 7.27
CA GLU A 113 -22.87 -21.76 8.70
C GLU A 113 -22.06 -23.05 8.87
N ASN A 114 -21.21 -23.07 9.89
CA ASN A 114 -20.55 -24.30 10.33
C ASN A 114 -21.48 -25.14 11.22
N ASN A 115 -21.02 -26.31 11.67
CA ASN A 115 -21.80 -27.17 12.57
C ASN A 115 -22.03 -26.54 13.97
N GLU A 116 -21.36 -25.43 14.30
CA GLU A 116 -21.64 -24.63 15.51
C GLU A 116 -22.75 -23.57 15.28
N GLY A 117 -23.31 -23.50 14.07
CA GLY A 117 -24.31 -22.48 13.68
C GLY A 117 -23.73 -21.08 13.53
N LYS A 118 -22.40 -20.94 13.45
CA LYS A 118 -21.73 -19.64 13.32
C LYS A 118 -21.38 -19.35 11.88
N THR A 119 -21.60 -18.11 11.48
CA THR A 119 -21.21 -17.61 10.16
C THR A 119 -19.86 -16.90 10.19
N ALA A 120 -19.18 -16.86 9.05
CA ALA A 120 -17.95 -16.10 8.90
C ALA A 120 -18.12 -14.61 9.26
N LYS A 121 -19.31 -14.03 9.03
CA LYS A 121 -19.63 -12.64 9.39
C LYS A 121 -19.63 -12.41 10.90
N GLU A 122 -20.16 -13.35 11.68
CA GLU A 122 -20.16 -13.28 13.14
C GLU A 122 -18.73 -13.32 13.68
N TYR A 123 -17.88 -14.22 13.16
CA TYR A 123 -16.46 -14.24 13.50
C TYR A 123 -15.74 -12.93 13.15
N VAL A 124 -16.09 -12.28 12.03
CA VAL A 124 -15.54 -10.95 11.70
C VAL A 124 -15.99 -9.89 12.72
N ALA A 125 -17.25 -9.94 13.16
CA ALA A 125 -17.77 -9.01 14.17
C ALA A 125 -17.06 -9.21 15.52
N ASP A 126 -16.88 -10.46 15.94
CA ASP A 126 -16.15 -10.80 17.16
C ASP A 126 -14.68 -10.39 17.09
N LEU A 127 -14.04 -10.58 15.93
CA LEU A 127 -12.69 -10.09 15.70
C LEU A 127 -12.58 -8.57 15.81
N LYS A 128 -13.54 -7.81 15.24
CA LYS A 128 -13.60 -6.35 15.37
C LYS A 128 -13.76 -5.91 16.83
N ARG A 129 -14.61 -6.59 17.60
CA ARG A 129 -14.77 -6.32 19.04
C ARG A 129 -13.49 -6.59 19.81
N ALA A 130 -12.83 -7.73 19.55
CA ALA A 130 -11.56 -8.08 20.18
C ALA A 130 -10.45 -7.05 19.85
N TYR A 131 -10.40 -6.55 18.61
CA TYR A 131 -9.47 -5.48 18.23
C TYR A 131 -9.78 -4.14 18.87
N ALA A 132 -11.06 -3.77 18.98
CA ALA A 132 -11.49 -2.55 19.67
C ALA A 132 -11.09 -2.60 21.15
N GLN A 133 -11.39 -3.72 21.82
CA GLN A 133 -11.00 -3.94 23.22
C GLN A 133 -9.48 -3.84 23.40
N ARG A 134 -8.70 -4.50 22.54
CA ARG A 134 -7.22 -4.46 22.64
C ARG A 134 -6.66 -3.06 22.41
N ARG A 135 -7.32 -2.24 21.58
CA ARG A 135 -6.92 -0.85 21.36
C ARG A 135 -7.22 0.00 22.60
N GLU A 136 -8.39 -0.17 23.19
CA GLU A 136 -8.79 0.48 24.45
C GLU A 136 -7.86 0.07 25.60
N ASP A 137 -7.53 -1.22 25.72
CA ASP A 137 -6.59 -1.73 26.73
C ASP A 137 -5.21 -1.06 26.60
N ARG A 138 -4.66 -0.93 25.38
CA ARG A 138 -3.38 -0.22 25.16
C ARG A 138 -3.47 1.28 25.47
N GLU A 139 -4.62 1.90 25.22
CA GLU A 139 -4.86 3.30 25.57
C GLU A 139 -4.98 3.47 27.09
N ALA A 140 -5.62 2.52 27.77
CA ALA A 140 -5.71 2.47 29.22
C ALA A 140 -4.35 2.21 29.88
N GLU A 141 -3.56 1.26 29.36
CA GLU A 141 -2.17 0.97 29.77
C GLU A 141 -1.31 2.23 29.64
N ARG A 142 -1.35 2.94 28.50
CA ARG A 142 -0.63 4.22 28.32
C ARG A 142 -1.07 5.29 29.30
N LYS A 143 -2.39 5.43 29.52
CA LYS A 143 -2.94 6.42 30.45
C LYS A 143 -2.57 6.09 31.90
N GLN A 144 -2.51 4.80 32.24
CA GLN A 144 -2.07 4.34 33.55
C GLN A 144 -0.58 4.58 33.74
N GLN A 145 0.25 4.21 32.76
CA GLN A 145 1.68 4.50 32.77
C GLN A 145 1.95 6.00 32.95
N TRP A 146 1.22 6.86 32.23
CA TRP A 146 1.31 8.31 32.40
C TRP A 146 0.91 8.77 33.81
N ARG A 147 -0.16 8.21 34.39
CA ARG A 147 -0.57 8.52 35.78
C ARG A 147 0.48 8.08 36.80
N GLU A 148 1.03 6.88 36.67
CA GLU A 148 2.08 6.36 37.54
C GLU A 148 3.33 7.22 37.44
N GLU A 149 3.78 7.58 36.23
CA GLU A 149 4.90 8.50 36.01
C GLU A 149 4.66 9.89 36.65
N HIS A 150 3.41 10.38 36.65
CA HIS A 150 3.04 11.65 37.28
C HIS A 150 2.87 11.57 38.80
N GLU A 151 2.34 10.49 39.34
CA GLU A 151 2.27 10.24 40.79
C GLU A 151 3.67 10.05 41.38
N ASP A 152 4.59 9.38 40.67
CA ASP A 152 5.99 9.25 41.09
C ASP A 152 6.76 10.59 41.04
N MET A 153 6.34 11.49 40.15
CA MET A 153 6.83 12.87 40.09
C MET A 153 6.25 13.73 41.22
N SER A 154 4.99 13.51 41.62
CA SER A 154 4.35 14.20 42.75
C SER A 154 4.86 13.70 44.10
N ASN A 155 5.06 12.39 44.28
CA ASN A 155 5.60 11.79 45.50
C ASN A 155 7.09 12.12 45.73
N LYS A 156 7.82 12.54 44.70
CA LYS A 156 9.20 13.05 44.85
C LYS A 156 9.27 14.50 45.34
N GLU A 157 8.16 15.25 45.34
CA GLU A 157 8.11 16.60 45.92
C GLU A 157 7.76 16.62 47.42
N ASP A 158 7.29 15.49 47.98
CA ASP A 158 6.89 15.39 49.38
C ASP A 158 7.87 14.54 50.23
N PHE A 159 9.12 14.98 50.39
CA PHE A 159 9.88 14.56 51.58
C PHE A 159 10.99 15.53 52.01
N LYS A 160 10.63 16.49 52.89
CA LYS A 160 11.19 16.62 54.26
C LYS A 160 10.62 17.86 54.96
N SER A 161 9.36 17.78 55.41
CA SER A 161 8.91 18.54 56.58
C SER A 161 9.20 17.70 57.82
N GLY A 162 10.45 17.73 58.26
CA GLY A 162 10.90 17.03 59.46
C GLY A 162 10.41 17.74 60.72
N LYS A 163 9.27 17.32 61.27
CA LYS A 163 8.96 17.53 62.68
C LYS A 163 9.84 16.58 63.50
N GLU A 164 10.99 17.06 63.96
CA GLU A 164 11.80 16.31 64.91
C GLU A 164 11.49 16.74 66.36
N ASN A 165 10.98 15.75 67.09
CA ASN A 165 10.72 15.75 68.51
C ASN A 165 12.08 15.70 69.24
N TYR A 166 12.44 16.75 69.98
CA TYR A 166 13.69 16.76 70.76
C TYR A 166 13.52 15.92 72.02
N SER A 167 14.10 14.72 72.03
CA SER A 167 14.41 13.99 73.26
C SER A 167 15.88 14.20 73.61
N LEU A 168 16.11 14.60 74.86
CA LEU A 168 17.39 14.94 75.47
C LEU A 168 18.32 13.73 75.63
N ARG A 169 19.60 13.89 75.25
CA ARG A 169 20.87 13.25 75.70
C ARG A 169 21.71 12.82 74.48
N GLN A 170 23.03 12.95 74.44
CA GLN A 170 24.06 13.34 75.39
C GLN A 170 25.26 13.89 74.59
N THR A 171 25.97 14.86 75.15
CA THR A 171 27.09 15.57 74.53
C THR A 171 28.35 14.71 74.38
N LYS A 172 28.90 14.66 73.16
CA LYS A 172 30.33 14.40 72.92
C LYS A 172 30.93 15.67 72.32
N ARG A 173 31.97 16.19 72.98
CA ARG A 173 32.72 17.40 72.60
C ARG A 173 33.16 17.33 71.14
N ILE A 174 32.67 18.24 70.33
CA ILE A 174 33.17 18.53 68.98
C ILE A 174 33.80 19.91 69.06
N THR A 175 35.10 19.99 68.76
CA THR A 175 35.88 21.23 68.64
C THR A 175 35.81 21.72 67.19
N GLU A 176 34.60 21.92 66.67
CA GLU A 176 34.37 22.46 65.33
C GLU A 176 33.47 23.69 65.54
N SER A 177 33.94 24.86 65.10
CA SER A 177 33.21 26.11 65.25
C SER A 177 31.93 26.04 64.41
N TYR A 178 30.84 26.62 64.93
CA TYR A 178 29.54 26.62 64.25
C TYR A 178 29.62 27.16 62.81
N ASP A 179 30.47 28.17 62.61
CA ASP A 179 30.69 28.79 61.30
C ASP A 179 31.40 27.86 60.30
N ASP A 180 32.40 27.08 60.75
CA ASP A 180 33.10 26.09 59.91
C ASP A 180 32.19 24.94 59.49
N TRP A 181 31.32 24.51 60.42
CA TRP A 181 30.30 23.50 60.14
C TRP A 181 29.25 24.03 59.14
N ALA A 182 28.79 25.26 59.30
CA ALA A 182 27.81 25.89 58.42
C ALA A 182 28.34 26.11 56.99
N GLU A 183 29.57 26.60 56.85
CA GLU A 183 30.28 26.77 55.57
C GLU A 183 30.39 25.45 54.79
N ARG A 184 30.76 24.36 55.48
CA ARG A 184 30.92 23.03 54.87
C ARG A 184 29.60 22.48 54.30
N ILE A 185 28.50 22.65 55.04
CA ILE A 185 27.15 22.21 54.62
C ILE A 185 26.66 23.03 53.42
N ILE A 186 26.92 24.34 53.39
CA ILE A 186 26.57 25.22 52.27
C ILE A 186 27.34 24.81 51.01
N HIS A 187 28.64 24.53 51.13
CA HIS A 187 29.47 24.08 50.01
C HIS A 187 29.06 22.70 49.47
N GLU A 188 28.66 21.77 50.33
CA GLU A 188 28.21 20.44 49.91
C GLU A 188 26.87 20.50 49.17
N ARG A 189 25.93 21.33 49.64
CA ARG A 189 24.65 21.58 48.95
C ARG A 189 24.84 22.28 47.61
N ARG A 190 25.74 23.27 47.53
CA ARG A 190 26.08 23.92 46.25
C ARG A 190 26.66 22.92 45.26
N ARG A 191 27.60 22.06 45.66
CA ARG A 191 28.19 21.03 44.78
C ARG A 191 27.13 20.06 44.24
N LYS A 192 26.28 19.50 45.11
CA LYS A 192 25.23 18.54 44.70
C LYS A 192 24.19 19.17 43.77
N THR A 193 23.80 20.43 44.00
CA THR A 193 22.85 21.14 43.11
C THR A 193 23.46 21.56 41.77
N THR A 194 24.75 21.96 41.74
CA THR A 194 25.44 22.28 40.49
C THR A 194 25.70 21.05 39.62
N SER A 195 26.12 19.92 40.20
CA SER A 195 26.34 18.68 39.45
C SER A 195 25.03 18.10 38.90
N GLY A 196 23.94 18.13 39.69
CA GLY A 196 22.62 17.71 39.22
C GLY A 196 22.05 18.62 38.12
N LYS A 197 22.28 19.94 38.19
CA LYS A 197 21.91 20.86 37.09
C LYS A 197 22.74 20.58 35.84
N GLN A 198 24.05 20.42 35.94
CA GLN A 198 24.91 20.15 34.78
C GLN A 198 24.52 18.84 34.06
N GLN A 199 24.33 17.74 34.80
CA GLN A 199 23.87 16.47 34.22
C GLN A 199 22.51 16.59 33.51
N LYS A 200 21.51 17.21 34.17
CA LYS A 200 20.17 17.36 33.58
C LYS A 200 20.16 18.26 32.34
N THR A 201 21.07 19.23 32.27
CA THR A 201 21.21 20.12 31.10
C THR A 201 21.88 19.40 29.93
N GLU A 202 22.83 18.51 30.20
CA GLU A 202 23.49 17.67 29.19
C GLU A 202 22.56 16.59 28.63
N GLU A 203 21.78 15.93 29.49
CA GLU A 203 20.76 14.96 29.07
C GLU A 203 19.68 15.61 28.19
N ASN A 204 19.17 16.79 28.56
CA ASN A 204 18.21 17.54 27.74
C ASN A 204 18.79 17.94 26.37
N LYS A 205 20.06 18.34 26.31
CA LYS A 205 20.74 18.65 25.04
C LYS A 205 20.88 17.42 24.15
N GLN A 206 21.22 16.26 24.73
CA GLN A 206 21.32 15.01 23.98
C GLN A 206 19.95 14.55 23.46
N HIS A 207 18.90 14.65 24.28
CA HIS A 207 17.54 14.30 23.88
C HIS A 207 17.04 15.20 22.74
N GLN A 208 17.24 16.51 22.83
CA GLN A 208 16.90 17.44 21.74
C GLN A 208 17.65 17.15 20.44
N GLN A 209 18.95 16.81 20.51
CA GLN A 209 19.72 16.42 19.32
C GLN A 209 19.22 15.11 18.70
N GLN A 210 18.84 14.13 19.53
CA GLN A 210 18.26 12.87 19.04
C GLN A 210 16.90 13.09 18.39
N GLU A 211 16.06 13.93 18.99
CA GLU A 211 14.75 14.28 18.45
C GLU A 211 14.87 15.04 17.12
N GLN A 212 15.82 15.97 17.01
CA GLN A 212 16.11 16.69 15.77
C GLN A 212 16.58 15.74 14.67
N LYS A 213 17.50 14.81 14.97
CA LYS A 213 17.94 13.77 14.03
C LYS A 213 16.80 12.83 13.62
N ALA A 214 15.89 12.51 14.54
CA ALA A 214 14.72 11.70 14.24
C ALA A 214 13.77 12.43 13.28
N ARG A 215 13.49 13.72 13.51
CA ARG A 215 12.66 14.57 12.64
C ARG A 215 13.28 14.74 11.24
N GLU A 216 14.59 14.91 11.15
CA GLU A 216 15.28 14.98 9.85
C GLU A 216 15.16 13.67 9.06
N ARG A 217 15.24 12.53 9.74
CA ARG A 217 15.04 11.21 9.12
C ARG A 217 13.61 11.02 8.61
N THR A 218 12.60 11.42 9.39
CA THR A 218 11.20 11.31 8.95
C THR A 218 10.92 12.22 7.76
N GLN A 219 11.39 13.49 7.79
CA GLN A 219 11.25 14.39 6.65
C GLN A 219 11.95 13.88 5.39
N LYS A 220 13.11 13.23 5.53
CA LYS A 220 13.80 12.61 4.39
C LYS A 220 12.99 11.45 3.80
N LEU A 221 12.45 10.59 4.65
CA LEU A 221 11.60 9.48 4.24
C LEU A 221 10.31 9.97 3.56
N GLU A 222 9.69 11.03 4.08
CA GLU A 222 8.50 11.66 3.48
C GLU A 222 8.83 12.21 2.09
N LYS A 223 9.94 12.95 1.93
CA LYS A 223 10.38 13.44 0.61
C LYS A 223 10.66 12.31 -0.38
N GLU A 224 11.27 11.22 0.08
CA GLU A 224 11.51 10.03 -0.74
C GLU A 224 10.18 9.36 -1.15
N HIS A 225 9.22 9.28 -0.23
CA HIS A 225 7.88 8.74 -0.47
C HIS A 225 7.08 9.60 -1.46
N GLU A 226 7.09 10.92 -1.30
CA GLU A 226 6.49 11.87 -2.23
C GLU A 226 7.10 11.73 -3.62
N ALA A 227 8.43 11.73 -3.73
CA ALA A 227 9.13 11.55 -5.00
C ALA A 227 8.76 10.20 -5.66
N TYR A 228 8.60 9.14 -4.87
CA TYR A 228 8.14 7.85 -5.36
C TYR A 228 6.69 7.90 -5.89
N ILE A 229 5.77 8.53 -5.16
CA ILE A 229 4.38 8.72 -5.61
C ILE A 229 4.35 9.50 -6.92
N THR A 230 5.11 10.60 -7.02
CA THR A 230 5.19 11.40 -8.24
C THR A 230 5.71 10.57 -9.41
N ARG A 231 6.78 9.78 -9.21
CA ARG A 231 7.32 8.88 -10.24
C ARG A 231 6.29 7.84 -10.71
N MET A 232 5.57 7.22 -9.77
CA MET A 232 4.53 6.24 -10.09
C MET A 232 3.34 6.88 -10.82
N SER A 233 2.95 8.10 -10.44
CA SER A 233 1.90 8.87 -11.12
C SER A 233 2.28 9.18 -12.56
N ILE A 234 3.49 9.70 -12.79
CA ILE A 234 4.03 9.99 -14.13
C ILE A 234 4.07 8.72 -14.97
N LYS A 235 4.57 7.60 -14.42
CA LYS A 235 4.62 6.31 -15.13
C LYS A 235 3.23 5.83 -15.53
N ARG A 236 2.23 5.97 -14.66
CA ARG A 236 0.83 5.61 -14.95
C ARG A 236 0.24 6.50 -16.04
N GLN A 237 0.49 7.81 -16.00
CA GLN A 237 0.04 8.74 -17.05
C GLN A 237 0.67 8.40 -18.40
N LYS A 238 1.98 8.12 -18.45
CA LYS A 238 2.66 7.68 -19.67
C LYS A 238 2.09 6.38 -20.25
N LEU A 239 1.79 5.39 -19.40
CA LEU A 239 1.16 4.14 -19.83
C LEU A 239 -0.25 4.36 -20.39
N LYS A 240 -1.05 5.24 -19.77
CA LYS A 240 -2.37 5.62 -20.29
C LYS A 240 -2.24 6.28 -21.67
N LEU A 241 -1.33 7.23 -21.82
CA LEU A 241 -1.07 7.91 -23.09
C LEU A 241 -0.60 6.93 -24.18
N SER A 242 0.26 5.98 -23.84
CA SER A 242 0.70 4.91 -24.76
C SER A 242 -0.46 4.03 -25.20
N SER A 243 -1.34 3.64 -24.28
CA SER A 243 -2.52 2.82 -24.60
C SER A 243 -3.47 3.58 -25.53
N LEU A 244 -3.72 4.86 -25.24
CA LEU A 244 -4.52 5.73 -26.11
C LEU A 244 -3.90 5.88 -27.50
N LEU A 245 -2.58 6.05 -27.60
CA LEU A 245 -1.86 6.09 -28.88
C LEU A 245 -2.07 4.81 -29.68
N THR A 246 -1.90 3.64 -29.06
CA THR A 246 -2.11 2.35 -29.74
C THR A 246 -3.56 2.16 -30.18
N GLY A 247 -4.54 2.62 -29.39
CA GLY A 247 -5.94 2.60 -29.77
C GLY A 247 -6.23 3.50 -30.99
N TYR A 248 -5.70 4.72 -30.97
CA TYR A 248 -5.81 5.67 -32.07
C TYR A 248 -5.13 5.15 -33.35
N GLU A 249 -3.93 4.58 -33.26
CA GLU A 249 -3.21 4.00 -34.40
C GLU A 249 -3.99 2.84 -35.02
N ASN A 250 -4.59 1.98 -34.18
CA ASN A 250 -5.44 0.88 -34.64
C ASN A 250 -6.71 1.38 -35.34
N GLN A 251 -7.36 2.42 -34.80
CA GLN A 251 -8.53 3.05 -35.44
C GLN A 251 -8.15 3.72 -36.76
N CYS A 252 -7.02 4.43 -36.80
CA CYS A 252 -6.46 4.99 -38.02
C CYS A 252 -6.18 3.91 -39.08
N GLN A 253 -5.56 2.79 -38.68
CA GLN A 253 -5.29 1.68 -39.59
C GLN A 253 -6.59 1.04 -40.09
N ALA A 254 -7.58 0.86 -39.22
CA ALA A 254 -8.88 0.32 -39.58
C ALA A 254 -9.64 1.20 -40.57
N ILE A 255 -9.47 2.53 -40.55
CA ILE A 255 -10.23 3.45 -41.41
C ILE A 255 -9.45 3.81 -42.67
N PHE A 256 -8.15 4.12 -42.55
CA PHE A 256 -7.31 4.58 -43.66
C PHE A 256 -6.66 3.45 -44.47
N CYS A 257 -6.60 2.21 -43.94
CA CYS A 257 -6.01 1.06 -44.63
C CYS A 257 -7.03 -0.03 -45.02
N SER A 258 -8.31 0.12 -44.66
CA SER A 258 -9.37 -0.79 -45.11
C SER A 258 -10.00 -0.30 -46.43
N ASN A 259 -10.24 -1.22 -47.36
CA ASN A 259 -10.99 -0.99 -48.60
C ASN A 259 -12.51 -0.97 -48.35
N SER A 260 -12.95 -0.49 -47.19
CA SER A 260 -14.36 -0.51 -46.79
C SER A 260 -15.13 0.61 -47.51
N THR A 261 -16.26 0.26 -48.12
CA THR A 261 -17.15 1.17 -48.87
C THR A 261 -18.18 1.89 -47.99
N THR A 262 -18.00 1.89 -46.67
CA THR A 262 -18.93 2.51 -45.72
C THR A 262 -18.84 4.04 -45.77
N ASN A 263 -20.00 4.70 -45.81
CA ASN A 263 -20.12 6.14 -45.66
C ASN A 263 -19.66 6.54 -44.24
N LEU A 264 -18.64 7.39 -44.16
CA LEU A 264 -18.06 7.91 -42.92
C LEU A 264 -18.76 9.22 -42.55
N LYS A 265 -19.27 9.29 -41.32
CA LYS A 265 -19.73 10.54 -40.70
C LYS A 265 -18.60 11.17 -39.88
N PHE A 266 -18.79 12.42 -39.43
CA PHE A 266 -17.79 13.13 -38.60
C PHE A 266 -17.32 12.31 -37.38
N ILE A 267 -18.20 11.53 -36.75
CA ILE A 267 -17.92 10.73 -35.55
C ILE A 267 -17.12 9.45 -35.87
N ASP A 268 -17.21 8.96 -37.10
CA ASP A 268 -16.58 7.72 -37.54
C ASP A 268 -15.12 7.91 -37.95
N LEU A 269 -14.65 9.17 -38.00
CA LEU A 269 -13.25 9.47 -38.28
C LEU A 269 -12.40 9.33 -37.02
N PRO A 270 -11.16 8.81 -37.14
CA PRO A 270 -10.30 8.56 -36.01
C PRO A 270 -9.64 9.88 -35.60
N TRP A 271 -10.39 10.76 -34.96
CA TRP A 271 -9.83 11.99 -34.40
C TRP A 271 -8.99 11.69 -33.15
N PRO A 272 -7.92 12.47 -32.89
CA PRO A 272 -7.17 12.36 -31.64
C PRO A 272 -8.02 12.62 -30.38
N SER A 273 -9.05 13.48 -30.47
CA SER A 273 -10.05 13.74 -29.43
C SER A 273 -11.40 14.14 -30.04
N GLY A 274 -12.46 14.20 -29.23
CA GLY A 274 -13.86 14.32 -29.67
C GLY A 274 -14.34 15.71 -30.10
N GLY A 275 -13.54 16.48 -30.86
CA GLY A 275 -14.03 17.66 -31.60
C GLY A 275 -13.22 18.96 -31.43
N ASP A 276 -12.46 19.14 -30.34
CA ASP A 276 -11.71 20.37 -30.11
C ASP A 276 -10.27 20.28 -30.63
N THR A 277 -9.91 21.14 -31.60
CA THR A 277 -8.58 21.18 -32.24
C THR A 277 -7.44 21.32 -31.23
N LYS A 278 -7.60 22.21 -30.24
CA LYS A 278 -6.62 22.43 -29.17
C LYS A 278 -6.36 21.19 -28.32
N GLU A 279 -7.40 20.42 -28.01
CA GLU A 279 -7.25 19.16 -27.26
C GLU A 279 -6.55 18.09 -28.11
N MET A 280 -6.86 18.04 -29.41
CA MET A 280 -6.18 17.14 -30.34
C MET A 280 -4.68 17.42 -30.38
N ILE A 281 -4.29 18.69 -30.36
CA ILE A 281 -2.88 19.13 -30.42
C ILE A 281 -2.16 18.88 -29.11
N ASP A 282 -2.77 19.19 -27.97
CA ASP A 282 -2.20 18.88 -26.65
C ASP A 282 -1.95 17.36 -26.51
N LEU A 283 -2.85 16.56 -27.05
CA LEU A 283 -2.73 15.10 -27.04
C LEU A 283 -1.67 14.59 -28.04
N VAL A 284 -1.57 15.17 -29.24
CA VAL A 284 -0.50 14.90 -30.20
C VAL A 284 0.87 15.31 -29.64
N MET A 285 0.95 16.45 -28.94
CA MET A 285 2.16 16.90 -28.24
C MET A 285 2.57 15.91 -27.15
N LYS A 286 1.63 15.50 -26.28
CA LYS A 286 1.86 14.49 -25.23
C LYS A 286 2.28 13.14 -25.80
N TRP A 287 1.77 12.74 -26.96
CA TRP A 287 2.23 11.53 -27.67
C TRP A 287 3.62 11.70 -28.28
N SER A 288 3.93 12.88 -28.79
CA SER A 288 5.26 13.22 -29.33
C SER A 288 6.34 13.16 -28.23
N GLU A 289 6.03 13.64 -27.02
CA GLU A 289 6.91 13.59 -25.83
C GLU A 289 7.14 12.17 -25.29
N LEU A 290 6.24 11.24 -25.61
CA LEU A 290 6.39 9.83 -25.24
C LEU A 290 7.50 9.15 -26.07
N LYS A 291 7.76 9.64 -27.30
CA LYS A 291 8.85 9.18 -28.15
C LYS A 291 10.12 9.93 -27.76
N THR A 292 10.87 9.33 -26.85
CA THR A 292 12.01 9.93 -26.13
C THR A 292 13.24 10.28 -26.99
N ALA A 293 13.23 10.02 -28.30
CA ALA A 293 14.26 10.46 -29.24
C ALA A 293 13.76 11.63 -30.10
N GLY A 294 14.52 12.73 -30.15
CA GLY A 294 14.14 13.93 -30.93
C GLY A 294 13.89 13.65 -32.42
N ASP A 295 14.56 12.64 -32.99
CA ASP A 295 14.34 12.22 -34.39
C ASP A 295 13.02 11.43 -34.56
N ASP A 296 12.66 10.59 -33.59
CA ASP A 296 11.39 9.86 -33.58
C ASP A 296 10.19 10.77 -33.35
N ARG A 297 10.38 11.85 -32.56
CA ARG A 297 9.38 12.90 -32.34
C ARG A 297 9.06 13.62 -33.65
N LYS A 298 10.09 14.09 -34.35
CA LYS A 298 9.96 14.78 -35.66
C LYS A 298 9.35 13.87 -36.71
N LYS A 299 9.76 12.60 -36.75
CA LYS A 299 9.19 11.61 -37.66
C LYS A 299 7.70 11.39 -37.40
N PHE A 300 7.29 11.28 -36.13
CA PHE A 300 5.88 11.13 -35.76
C PHE A 300 5.04 12.34 -36.16
N LEU A 301 5.51 13.56 -35.90
CA LEU A 301 4.79 14.78 -36.31
C LEU A 301 4.65 14.89 -37.83
N LYS A 302 5.69 14.54 -38.61
CA LYS A 302 5.63 14.46 -40.07
C LYS A 302 4.65 13.39 -40.56
N GLU A 303 4.57 12.23 -39.89
CA GLU A 303 3.59 11.19 -40.21
C GLU A 303 2.15 11.66 -39.97
N GLN A 304 1.90 12.38 -38.86
CA GLN A 304 0.60 12.99 -38.59
C GLN A 304 0.28 14.11 -39.59
N GLN A 305 1.24 14.97 -39.94
CA GLN A 305 1.11 16.00 -40.96
C GLN A 305 0.70 15.41 -42.31
N VAL A 306 1.36 14.34 -42.76
CA VAL A 306 1.04 13.67 -44.02
C VAL A 306 -0.35 13.02 -44.00
N ARG A 307 -0.78 12.52 -42.84
CA ARG A 307 -2.09 11.86 -42.66
C ARG A 307 -3.24 12.84 -42.62
N TRP A 308 -3.04 14.01 -42.01
CA TRP A 308 -4.04 15.08 -41.88
C TRP A 308 -3.86 16.22 -42.88
N HIS A 309 -2.99 16.08 -43.88
CA HIS A 309 -2.91 17.04 -44.97
C HIS A 309 -4.20 17.01 -45.80
N PRO A 310 -4.85 18.15 -46.07
CA PRO A 310 -6.17 18.21 -46.72
C PRO A 310 -6.22 17.44 -48.04
N ASP A 311 -5.23 17.60 -48.92
CA ASP A 311 -5.21 16.89 -50.21
C ASP A 311 -5.00 15.38 -50.08
N LYS A 312 -4.13 14.93 -49.17
CA LYS A 312 -3.84 13.49 -48.98
C LYS A 312 -4.99 12.79 -48.26
N PHE A 313 -5.65 13.49 -47.35
CA PHE A 313 -6.87 13.04 -46.70
C PHE A 313 -8.01 12.89 -47.72
N LEU A 314 -8.21 13.89 -48.59
CA LEU A 314 -9.21 13.85 -49.67
C LEU A 314 -8.92 12.74 -50.69
N GLN A 315 -7.66 12.45 -51.02
CA GLN A 315 -7.30 11.33 -51.89
C GLN A 315 -7.68 9.97 -51.32
N LYS A 316 -7.63 9.78 -49.99
CA LYS A 316 -7.92 8.49 -49.34
C LYS A 316 -9.37 8.34 -48.91
N CYS A 317 -9.98 9.41 -48.44
CA CYS A 317 -11.31 9.39 -47.83
C CYS A 317 -12.35 10.20 -48.61
N GLY A 318 -11.97 10.94 -49.64
CA GLY A 318 -12.86 11.86 -50.37
C GLY A 318 -14.12 11.22 -50.94
N ASN A 319 -14.04 9.97 -51.40
CA ASN A 319 -15.17 9.21 -51.96
C ASN A 319 -16.06 8.55 -50.89
N ARG A 320 -15.68 8.61 -49.61
CA ARG A 320 -16.35 7.92 -48.48
C ARG A 320 -17.05 8.89 -47.53
N LEU A 321 -16.93 10.20 -47.75
CA LEU A 321 -17.46 11.22 -46.84
C LEU A 321 -18.91 11.56 -47.16
N HIS A 322 -19.75 11.61 -46.12
CA HIS A 322 -21.13 12.08 -46.25
C HIS A 322 -21.17 13.58 -46.64
N PHE A 323 -22.10 13.95 -47.53
CA PHE A 323 -22.18 15.29 -48.13
C PHE A 323 -22.34 16.42 -47.09
N GLU A 324 -23.12 16.19 -46.02
CA GLU A 324 -23.40 17.19 -44.98
C GLU A 324 -22.23 17.46 -44.02
N ASP A 325 -21.40 16.44 -43.78
CA ASP A 325 -20.25 16.54 -42.85
C ASP A 325 -18.96 16.90 -43.58
N ARG A 326 -18.96 16.84 -44.92
CA ARG A 326 -17.76 17.00 -45.74
C ARG A 326 -17.07 18.35 -45.53
N GLU A 327 -17.82 19.45 -45.51
CA GLU A 327 -17.23 20.79 -45.33
C GLU A 327 -16.63 20.96 -43.93
N LYS A 328 -17.36 20.54 -42.89
CA LYS A 328 -16.89 20.58 -41.49
C LYS A 328 -15.64 19.72 -41.27
N ILE A 329 -15.59 18.53 -41.88
CA ILE A 329 -14.43 17.65 -41.81
C ILE A 329 -13.23 18.30 -42.50
N ILE A 330 -13.40 18.90 -43.67
CA ILE A 330 -12.31 19.56 -44.40
C ILE A 330 -11.79 20.78 -43.63
N GLU A 331 -12.67 21.57 -43.03
CA GLU A 331 -12.30 22.73 -42.21
C GLU A 331 -11.49 22.29 -40.98
N GLN A 332 -11.98 21.30 -40.23
CA GLN A 332 -11.26 20.73 -39.09
C GLN A 332 -9.89 20.14 -39.49
N VAL A 333 -9.81 19.42 -40.61
CA VAL A 333 -8.55 18.86 -41.12
C VAL A 333 -7.56 19.97 -41.51
N LYS A 334 -8.05 21.08 -42.08
CA LYS A 334 -7.21 22.24 -42.39
C LYS A 334 -6.68 22.91 -41.12
N GLU A 335 -7.52 23.13 -40.12
CA GLU A 335 -7.11 23.71 -38.83
C GLU A 335 -6.07 22.83 -38.13
N LEU A 336 -6.33 21.52 -38.03
CA LEU A 336 -5.37 20.57 -37.45
C LEU A 336 -4.05 20.53 -38.23
N SER A 337 -4.11 20.56 -39.57
CA SER A 337 -2.88 20.60 -40.39
C SER A 337 -2.10 21.89 -40.17
N GLN A 338 -2.76 23.04 -40.03
CA GLN A 338 -2.10 24.33 -39.78
C GLN A 338 -1.44 24.34 -38.40
N GLU A 339 -2.11 23.84 -37.38
CA GLU A 339 -1.56 23.82 -36.03
C GLU A 339 -0.45 22.76 -35.85
N ILE A 340 -0.52 21.61 -36.54
CA ILE A 340 0.60 20.65 -36.62
C ILE A 340 1.80 21.28 -37.35
N ASN A 341 1.58 22.10 -38.38
CA ASN A 341 2.64 22.85 -39.06
C ASN A 341 3.26 23.90 -38.11
N ALA A 342 2.45 24.63 -37.36
CA ALA A 342 2.93 25.59 -36.37
C ALA A 342 3.77 24.92 -35.27
N LEU A 343 3.42 23.70 -34.84
CA LEU A 343 4.24 22.91 -33.92
C LEU A 343 5.57 22.46 -34.53
N LEU A 344 5.56 22.07 -35.81
CA LEU A 344 6.79 21.71 -36.53
C LEU A 344 7.69 22.94 -36.71
N GLU A 345 7.12 24.11 -37.04
CA GLU A 345 7.84 25.37 -37.22
C GLU A 345 8.36 25.95 -35.90
N GLY A 346 7.63 25.82 -34.80
CA GLY A 346 8.07 26.26 -33.47
C GLY A 346 9.20 25.43 -32.85
N GLU A 347 9.55 24.28 -33.43
CA GLU A 347 10.71 23.46 -33.06
C GLU A 347 11.98 23.76 -33.92
N PHE A 348 11.89 24.67 -34.90
CA PHE A 348 13.01 25.08 -35.76
C PHE A 348 13.62 26.43 -35.37
#